data_AF-A0A349MXC7-F1
#
_entry.id   AF-A0A349MXC7-F1
#
_cell.length_a   1.000
_cell.length_b   1.000
_cell.length_c   1.000
_cell.angle_alpha   90.00
_cell.angle_beta   90.00
_cell.angle_gamma   90.00
#
_symmetry.space_group_name_H-M   'P 1'
#
loop_
_entity.id
_entity.type
_entity.pdbx_description
1 polymer ?
#
loop_
_entity_poly.entity_id
_entity_poly.type
_entity_poly.pdbx_seq_one_letter_code
_entity_poly.pdbx_strand_id
1 'polypeptide(L)' 'MVELDKSRLRADLPIGFLDSGVGGLTVVKQALRQLPNETIRFIGDQARLPYGPRPASQVVHFTWQMVHF' A
#
# COMPACT_ATOMS: atom_id res chain seq x y z
N MET A 1 8.06 -12.61 -7.94
CA MET A 1 6.91 -13.25 -7.26
C MET A 1 7.22 -13.17 -5.77
N VAL A 2 6.47 -12.39 -5.00
CA VAL A 2 6.66 -12.34 -3.54
C VAL A 2 6.04 -13.62 -2.99
N GLU A 3 6.86 -14.52 -2.47
CA GLU A 3 6.37 -15.69 -1.74
C GLU A 3 5.91 -15.23 -0.36
N LEU A 4 4.60 -15.38 -0.11
CA LEU A 4 4.05 -15.15 1.21
C LEU A 4 4.27 -16.41 2.04
N ASP A 5 5.13 -16.30 3.05
CA ASP A 5 5.26 -17.32 4.09
C ASP A 5 3.95 -17.39 4.90
N LYS A 6 3.10 -18.36 4.56
CA LYS A 6 1.80 -18.56 5.18
C LYS A 6 1.89 -18.92 6.66
N SER A 7 3.05 -19.37 7.15
CA SER A 7 3.26 -19.63 8.58
C SER A 7 3.24 -18.36 9.44
N ARG A 8 3.41 -17.18 8.81
CA ARG A 8 3.37 -15.87 9.45
C ARG A 8 2.01 -15.17 9.39
N LEU A 9 1.04 -15.73 8.66
CA LEU A 9 -0.30 -15.16 8.55
C LEU A 9 -1.05 -15.37 9.87
N ARG A 10 -1.07 -14.35 10.72
CA ARG A 10 -1.99 -14.27 11.87
C ARG A 10 -3.31 -13.68 11.40
N ALA A 11 -4.42 -14.15 11.99
CA ALA A 11 -5.77 -13.71 11.63
C ALA A 11 -6.00 -12.19 11.80
N ASP A 12 -5.19 -11.52 12.62
CA ASP A 12 -5.38 -10.11 12.99
C ASP A 12 -4.34 -9.15 12.39
N LEU A 13 -3.66 -9.56 11.30
CA LEU A 13 -2.74 -8.66 10.61
C LEU A 13 -3.50 -7.61 9.78
N PRO A 14 -3.04 -6.35 9.76
CA PRO A 14 -3.71 -5.30 9.00
C PRO A 14 -3.54 -5.49 7.49
N ILE A 15 -4.50 -4.98 6.74
CA ILE A 15 -4.40 -4.80 5.29
C ILE A 15 -3.60 -3.51 5.01
N GLY A 16 -2.45 -3.66 4.35
CA GLY A 16 -1.60 -2.55 3.92
C GLY A 16 -2.00 -2.01 2.54
N PHE A 17 -2.13 -0.69 2.45
CA PHE A 17 -2.35 0.04 1.20
C PHE A 17 -1.19 1.01 0.97
N LEU A 18 -0.62 0.97 -0.23
CA LEU A 18 0.48 1.84 -0.65
C LEU A 18 0.02 2.69 -1.83
N ASP A 19 0.23 3.99 -1.77
CA ASP A 19 -0.04 4.89 -2.89
C ASP A 19 1.04 5.98 -2.98
N SER A 20 1.19 6.53 -4.19
CA SER A 20 2.04 7.71 -4.43
C SER A 20 1.54 8.96 -3.71
N GLY A 21 0.29 9.03 -3.26
CA GLY A 21 -0.22 10.16 -2.50
C GLY A 21 -1.56 9.92 -1.81
N VAL A 22 -2.42 10.94 -1.74
CA VAL A 22 -3.74 10.86 -1.09
C VAL A 22 -4.83 10.21 -1.96
N GLY A 23 -4.58 10.01 -3.26
CA GLY A 23 -5.57 9.45 -4.20
C GLY A 23 -6.05 8.06 -3.80
N GLY A 24 -5.16 7.25 -3.22
CA GLY A 24 -5.42 5.91 -2.71
C GLY A 24 -6.40 5.86 -1.54
N LEU A 25 -6.70 6.99 -0.88
CA LEU A 25 -7.76 7.05 0.13
C LEU A 25 -9.14 6.73 -0.45
N THR A 26 -9.35 6.89 -1.76
CA THR A 26 -10.59 6.47 -2.43
C THR A 26 -10.76 4.96 -2.40
N VAL A 27 -9.67 4.20 -2.54
CA VAL A 27 -9.65 2.73 -2.43
C VAL A 27 -9.83 2.32 -0.97
N VAL A 28 -9.11 2.96 -0.05
CA VAL A 28 -9.27 2.73 1.40
C VAL A 28 -10.72 2.96 1.83
N LYS A 29 -11.38 4.02 1.33
CA LYS A 29 -12.79 4.28 1.62
C LYS A 29 -13.70 3.13 1.20
N GLN A 30 -13.42 2.48 0.06
CA GLN A 30 -14.20 1.31 -0.37
C GLN A 30 -13.85 0.06 0.43
N ALA A 31 -12.59 -0.11 0.82
CA ALA A 31 -12.16 -1.20 1.68
C ALA A 31 -12.86 -1.13 3.05
N LEU A 32 -12.85 0.04 3.71
CA LEU A 32 -13.56 0.25 4.98
C LEU A 32 -15.07 -0.06 4.90
N ARG A 33 -15.70 0.18 3.74
CA ARG A 33 -17.12 -0.14 3.53
C ARG A 33 -17.39 -1.63 3.38
N GLN A 34 -16.50 -2.37 2.71
CA GLN A 34 -16.70 -3.78 2.39
C GLN A 34 -16.10 -4.72 3.44
N LEU A 35 -15.10 -4.24 4.16
CA LEU A 35 -14.32 -4.95 5.17
C LEU A 35 -14.35 -4.17 6.50
N PRO A 36 -15.53 -4.00 7.11
CA PRO A 36 -15.70 -3.12 8.27
C PRO A 36 -14.94 -3.59 9.52
N ASN A 37 -14.54 -4.85 9.57
CA ASN A 37 -13.84 -5.45 10.70
C ASN A 37 -12.31 -5.51 10.51
N GLU A 38 -11.80 -5.13 9.34
CA GLU A 38 -10.38 -5.22 9.03
C GLU A 38 -9.62 -3.98 9.53
N THR A 39 -8.43 -4.21 10.09
CA THR A 39 -7.52 -3.11 10.41
C THR A 39 -6.80 -2.68 9.14
N ILE A 40 -6.86 -1.39 8.79
CA ILE A 40 -6.20 -0.85 7.60
C ILE A 40 -4.99 0.01 7.98
N ARG A 41 -3.88 -0.17 7.26
CA ARG A 41 -2.71 0.72 7.29
C ARG A 41 -2.51 1.31 5.91
N PHE A 42 -2.40 2.63 5.82
CA PHE A 42 -2.18 3.34 4.56
C PHE A 42 -0.86 4.10 4.61
N ILE A 43 -0.04 3.94 3.57
CA ILE A 43 1.19 4.70 3.36
C ILE A 43 1.04 5.48 2.04
N GLY A 44 1.15 6.81 2.13
CA GLY A 44 1.07 7.72 1.00
C GLY A 44 2.39 8.46 0.80
N ASP A 45 2.99 8.34 -0.37
CA ASP A 45 4.29 8.94 -0.68
C ASP A 45 4.22 10.39 -1.21
N GLN A 46 3.61 11.27 -0.40
CA GLN A 46 3.34 12.65 -0.77
C GLN A 46 4.59 13.44 -1.23
N ALA A 47 5.77 13.11 -0.69
CA ALA A 47 7.01 13.83 -0.97
C ALA A 47 7.52 13.63 -2.42
N ARG A 48 7.07 12.60 -3.14
CA ARG A 48 7.60 12.22 -4.47
C ARG A 48 6.52 12.17 -5.55
N LEU A 49 5.37 12.78 -5.31
CA LEU A 49 4.32 12.99 -6.32
C LEU A 49 4.83 13.79 -7.55
N PRO A 50 4.22 13.60 -8.74
CA PRO A 50 3.38 12.47 -9.16
C PRO A 50 4.25 11.31 -9.66
N TYR A 51 3.77 10.07 -9.54
CA TYR A 51 4.47 8.90 -10.10
C TYR A 51 4.27 8.73 -11.61
N GLY A 52 3.13 9.17 -12.16
CA GLY A 52 2.74 8.97 -13.56
C GLY A 52 3.82 9.30 -14.61
N PRO A 53 4.52 10.45 -14.54
CA PRO A 53 5.54 10.80 -15.53
C PRO A 53 6.93 10.22 -15.22
N ARG A 54 7.09 9.45 -14.13
CA ARG A 54 8.42 8.96 -13.69
C ARG A 54 8.83 7.71 -14.48
N PRO A 55 10.15 7.47 -14.65
CA PRO A 55 10.63 6.22 -15.20
C PRO A 55 10.16 5.02 -14.36
N ALA A 56 9.85 3.90 -15.02
CA ALA A 56 9.37 2.69 -14.35
C ALA A 56 10.33 2.20 -13.24
N SER A 57 11.64 2.31 -13.46
CA SER A 57 12.65 1.96 -12.45
C SER A 57 12.54 2.79 -11.17
N GLN A 58 12.21 4.08 -11.30
CA GLN A 58 12.03 4.98 -10.17
C GLN A 58 10.74 4.66 -9.42
N VAL A 59 9.65 4.36 -10.14
CA VAL A 59 8.38 3.91 -9.55
C VAL A 59 8.60 2.63 -8.74
N VAL A 60 9.24 1.63 -9.32
CA VAL A 60 9.58 0.37 -8.62
C VAL A 60 10.41 0.63 -7.38
N HIS A 61 11.45 1.47 -7.48
CA HIS A 61 12.32 1.81 -6.36
C HIS A 61 11.55 2.45 -5.19
N PHE A 62 10.71 3.45 -5.48
CA PHE A 62 9.95 4.13 -4.43
C PHE A 62 8.89 3.23 -3.80
N THR A 63 8.22 2.40 -4.60
CA THR A 63 7.25 1.42 -4.09
C THR A 63 7.91 0.42 -3.15
N TRP A 64 9.11 -0.09 -3.46
CA TRP A 64 9.84 -0.99 -2.55
C TRP A 64 10.25 -0.31 -1.26
N GLN A 65 10.59 0.98 -1.28
CA GLN A 65 10.87 1.72 -0.05
C GLN A 65 9.64 1.80 0.88
N MET A 66 8.43 1.90 0.33
CA MET A 66 7.20 1.85 1.15
C MET A 66 6.92 0.45 1.71
N VAL A 67 7.29 -0.61 0.99
CA VAL A 67 7.17 -2.00 1.48
C VAL A 67 8.09 -2.28 2.68
N HIS A 68 9.22 -1.57 2.77
CA HIS A 68 10.24 -1.76 3.81
C HIS A 68 10.14 -0.78 4.99
N PHE A 69 9.12 0.08 5.04
CA PHE A 69 8.83 0.97 6.17
C PHE A 69 8.13 0.21 7.30
#